data_AF-A0A1G3HBL9-F1
#
_entry.id   AF-A0A1G3HBL9-F1
#
_cell.length_a   1.000
_cell.length_b   1.000
_cell.length_c   1.000
_cell.angle_alpha   90.00
_cell.angle_beta   90.00
_cell.angle_gamma   90.00
#
_symmetry.space_group_name_H-M   'P 1'
#
loop_
_entity.id
_entity.type
_entity.pdbx_description
1 polymer ?
#
loop_
_entity_poly.entity_id
_entity_poly.type
_entity_poly.pdbx_seq_one_letter_code
_entity_poly.pdbx_strand_id
1 'polypeptide(L)'
;MIRDNPLELFGPLAAAIRELLFREWDPHRVNHASASADVYDDYIPAIHRLAKDRHSSCEAEDIEHIAAYLNFVVRNYVGEMPDKALNREVAARIFALAEAARSRNLAAVAHAGRPASAPEDFGFAVPGDGAARPAAPDFAG
;
A
#
# COMPACT_ATOMS: atom_id res chain seq x y z
N MET A 1 -27.76 12.19 -7.81
CA MET A 1 -26.56 11.42 -8.16
C MET A 1 -25.75 11.29 -6.90
N ILE A 2 -25.68 10.08 -6.32
CA ILE A 2 -24.76 9.81 -5.22
C ILE A 2 -23.38 9.83 -5.86
N ARG A 3 -22.61 10.90 -5.63
CA ARG A 3 -21.18 10.88 -5.90
C ARG A 3 -20.60 10.11 -4.74
N ASP A 4 -20.39 8.81 -4.92
CA ASP A 4 -19.63 8.04 -3.94
C ASP A 4 -18.31 8.80 -3.71
N ASN A 5 -18.08 9.20 -2.46
CA ASN A 5 -16.88 9.94 -2.10
C ASN A 5 -15.69 9.00 -2.40
N PRO A 6 -14.77 9.36 -3.31
CA PRO A 6 -13.68 8.45 -3.69
C PRO A 6 -12.84 8.04 -2.47
N LEU A 7 -12.81 8.84 -1.41
CA LEU A 7 -12.14 8.49 -0.15
C LEU A 7 -12.78 7.29 0.56
N GLU A 8 -14.10 7.11 0.46
CA GLU A 8 -14.80 5.95 1.02
C GLU A 8 -14.55 4.68 0.21
N LEU A 9 -14.30 4.82 -1.10
CA LEU A 9 -14.03 3.71 -2.02
C LEU A 9 -12.57 3.26 -2.04
N PHE A 10 -11.61 4.18 -1.88
CA PHE A 10 -10.17 3.91 -1.99
C PHE A 10 -9.44 3.84 -0.65
N GLY A 11 -10.13 4.15 0.46
CA GLY A 11 -9.65 3.91 1.82
C GLY A 11 -8.54 4.87 2.28
N PRO A 12 -7.78 4.50 3.33
CA PRO A 12 -6.87 5.42 4.03
C PRO A 12 -5.73 5.99 3.17
N LEU A 13 -5.29 5.26 2.14
CA LEU A 13 -4.23 5.73 1.24
C LEU A 13 -4.72 6.91 0.37
N ALA A 14 -5.93 6.82 -0.17
CA ALA A 14 -6.51 7.91 -0.95
C ALA A 14 -6.72 9.18 -0.13
N ALA A 15 -7.14 9.04 1.13
CA ALA A 15 -7.26 10.17 2.06
C ALA A 15 -5.90 10.84 2.32
N ALA A 16 -4.84 10.04 2.51
CA ALA A 16 -3.48 10.57 2.70
C ALA A 16 -2.95 11.27 1.43
N ILE A 17 -3.22 10.71 0.25
CA ILE A 17 -2.86 11.34 -1.03
C ILE A 17 -3.60 12.67 -1.18
N ARG A 18 -4.91 12.72 -0.93
CA ARG A 18 -5.71 13.96 -1.01
C ARG A 18 -5.13 15.06 -0.11
N GLU A 19 -4.83 14.72 1.14
CA GLU A 19 -4.28 15.68 2.09
C GLU A 19 -2.92 16.23 1.62
N LEU A 20 -2.06 15.35 1.08
CA LEU A 20 -0.77 15.74 0.52
C LEU A 20 -0.93 16.70 -0.65
N LEU A 21 -1.83 16.39 -1.59
CA LEU A 21 -2.10 17.24 -2.75
C LEU A 21 -2.62 18.62 -2.32
N PHE A 22 -3.54 18.65 -1.35
CA PHE A 22 -4.12 19.88 -0.82
C PHE A 22 -3.08 20.76 -0.11
N ARG A 23 -2.17 20.17 0.68
CA ARG A 23 -1.21 20.94 1.49
C ARG A 23 0.05 21.35 0.75
N GLU A 24 0.59 20.46 -0.07
CA GLU A 24 1.97 20.59 -0.55
C GLU A 24 2.07 20.82 -2.05
N TRP A 25 1.11 20.32 -2.83
CA TRP A 25 1.15 20.46 -4.28
C TRP A 25 0.38 21.69 -4.76
N ASP A 26 -0.87 21.82 -4.33
CA ASP A 26 -1.84 22.89 -4.63
C ASP A 26 -1.54 23.79 -5.85
N PRO A 27 -1.54 23.23 -7.08
CA PRO A 27 -1.33 24.03 -8.27
C PRO A 27 -2.51 24.96 -8.57
N HIS A 28 -3.69 24.68 -8.00
CA HIS A 28 -4.88 25.51 -8.15
C HIS A 28 -4.91 26.70 -7.18
N ARG A 29 -4.01 26.76 -6.20
CA ARG A 29 -3.95 27.76 -5.11
C ARG A 29 -5.25 27.84 -4.31
N VAL A 30 -5.90 26.70 -4.12
CA VAL A 30 -7.20 26.60 -3.47
C VAL A 30 -7.13 26.12 -2.02
N ASN A 31 -5.93 25.87 -1.48
CA ASN A 31 -5.73 25.46 -0.09
C ASN A 31 -6.24 26.51 0.94
N HIS A 32 -6.41 27.75 0.51
CA HIS A 32 -6.99 28.84 1.31
C HIS A 32 -8.52 28.82 1.35
N ALA A 33 -9.18 28.01 0.51
CA ALA A 33 -10.62 27.90 0.41
C ALA A 33 -11.07 26.48 0.84
N SER A 34 -11.63 26.37 2.05
CA SER A 34 -12.06 25.09 2.65
C SER A 34 -13.13 24.34 1.82
N ALA A 35 -13.82 25.01 0.89
CA ALA A 35 -14.80 24.41 -0.01
C ALA A 35 -14.19 23.79 -1.29
N SER A 36 -12.86 23.88 -1.47
CA SER A 36 -12.18 23.49 -2.71
C SER A 36 -11.37 22.18 -2.59
N ALA A 37 -11.45 21.49 -1.45
CA ALA A 37 -10.81 20.19 -1.27
C ALA A 37 -11.29 19.12 -2.27
N ASP A 38 -12.49 19.30 -2.84
CA ASP A 38 -13.10 18.39 -3.81
C ASP A 38 -12.45 18.47 -5.19
N VAL A 39 -11.68 19.54 -5.48
CA VAL A 39 -11.02 19.73 -6.79
C VAL A 39 -10.00 18.62 -7.08
N TYR A 40 -9.37 18.07 -6.05
CA TYR A 40 -8.37 17.02 -6.23
C TYR A 40 -8.97 15.62 -6.33
N ASP A 41 -10.24 15.44 -5.94
CA ASP A 41 -10.90 14.15 -5.87
C ASP A 41 -10.99 13.48 -7.25
N ASP A 42 -11.04 14.29 -8.32
CA ASP A 42 -11.03 13.83 -9.71
C ASP A 42 -9.71 13.15 -10.11
N TYR A 43 -8.60 13.49 -9.44
CA TYR A 43 -7.26 12.95 -9.74
C TYR A 43 -6.88 11.76 -8.85
N ILE A 44 -7.50 11.64 -7.68
CA ILE A 44 -7.19 10.61 -6.68
C ILE A 44 -7.24 9.18 -7.25
N PRO A 45 -8.25 8.76 -8.03
CA PRO A 45 -8.32 7.39 -8.53
C PRO A 45 -7.11 7.00 -9.40
N ALA A 46 -6.66 7.91 -10.27
CA ALA A 46 -5.54 7.68 -11.16
C ALA A 46 -4.21 7.65 -10.40
N ILE A 47 -3.99 8.62 -9.50
CA ILE A 47 -2.80 8.69 -8.66
C ILE A 47 -2.70 7.46 -7.74
N HIS A 48 -3.82 7.08 -7.11
CA HIS A 48 -3.88 5.90 -6.26
C HIS A 48 -3.53 4.62 -7.03
N ARG A 49 -4.02 4.48 -8.28
CA ARG A 49 -3.67 3.34 -9.12
C ARG A 49 -2.19 3.31 -9.46
N LEU A 50 -1.62 4.44 -9.91
CA LEU A 50 -0.20 4.56 -10.24
C LEU A 50 0.70 4.26 -9.03
N ALA A 51 0.28 4.66 -7.82
CA ALA A 51 1.03 4.41 -6.60
C ALA A 51 0.93 2.95 -6.12
N LYS A 52 -0.16 2.25 -6.46
CA LYS A 52 -0.40 0.87 -6.02
C LYS A 52 0.19 -0.16 -6.98
N ASP A 53 0.00 0.06 -8.28
CA ASP A 53 0.48 -0.81 -9.34
C ASP A 53 1.95 -0.48 -9.58
N ARG A 54 2.88 -1.30 -9.04
CA ARG A 54 4.30 -1.15 -9.43
C ARG A 54 4.39 -1.36 -10.93
N HIS A 55 4.80 -0.34 -11.64
CA HIS A 55 4.97 -0.38 -13.09
C HIS A 55 6.37 -0.85 -13.46
N SER A 56 7.34 -0.72 -12.55
CA SER A 56 8.72 -1.14 -12.77
C SER A 56 9.32 -1.93 -11.59
N SER A 57 10.45 -2.57 -11.88
CA SER A 57 11.36 -3.13 -10.87
C SER A 57 12.16 -2.04 -10.16
N CYS A 58 12.14 -0.79 -10.66
CA CYS A 58 12.88 0.35 -10.16
C CYS A 58 11.96 1.40 -9.54
N GLU A 59 12.19 1.75 -8.27
CA GLU A 59 11.41 2.76 -7.55
C GLU A 59 11.45 4.13 -8.22
N ALA A 60 12.60 4.49 -8.79
CA ALA A 60 12.75 5.77 -9.49
C ALA A 60 11.81 5.87 -10.70
N GLU A 61 11.56 4.77 -11.41
CA GLU A 61 10.67 4.76 -12.57
C GLU A 61 9.19 4.90 -12.16
N ASP A 62 8.79 4.25 -11.06
CA ASP A 62 7.44 4.41 -10.51
C ASP A 62 7.19 5.85 -10.06
N ILE A 63 8.18 6.49 -9.42
CA ILE A 63 8.12 7.91 -9.04
C ILE A 63 7.99 8.80 -10.28
N GLU A 64 8.77 8.55 -11.33
CA GLU A 64 8.68 9.32 -12.58
C GLU A 64 7.31 9.16 -13.27
N HIS A 65 6.68 7.98 -13.20
CA HIS A 65 5.32 7.79 -13.73
C HIS A 65 4.29 8.63 -12.97
N ILE A 66 4.37 8.69 -11.64
CA ILE A 66 3.49 9.54 -10.83
C ILE A 66 3.77 11.02 -11.14
N ALA A 67 5.04 11.42 -11.22
CA ALA A 67 5.43 12.80 -11.53
C ALA A 67 4.95 13.22 -12.94
N ALA A 68 5.04 12.33 -13.93
CA ALA A 68 4.53 12.56 -15.27
C ALA A 68 3.02 12.80 -15.28
N TYR A 69 2.26 12.06 -14.46
CA TYR A 69 0.83 12.30 -14.29
C TYR A 69 0.53 13.66 -13.65
N LEU A 70 1.25 14.05 -12.60
CA LEU A 70 1.10 15.38 -11.98
C LEU A 70 1.42 16.51 -12.98
N ASN A 71 2.49 16.36 -13.76
CA ASN A 71 2.82 17.30 -14.84
C ASN A 71 1.69 17.41 -15.87
N PHE A 72 1.07 16.27 -16.23
CA PHE A 72 -0.08 16.22 -17.12
C PHE A 72 -1.28 16.96 -16.51
N VAL A 73 -1.56 16.78 -15.22
CA VAL A 73 -2.67 17.47 -14.56
C VAL A 73 -2.46 18.98 -14.57
N VAL A 74 -1.29 19.47 -14.16
CA VAL A 74 -1.00 20.92 -14.18
C VAL A 74 -1.17 21.49 -15.58
N ARG A 75 -0.59 20.83 -16.58
CA ARG A 75 -0.62 21.33 -17.96
C ARG A 75 -2.04 21.35 -18.56
N ASN A 76 -2.84 20.33 -18.31
CA ASN A 76 -4.11 20.13 -19.03
C ASN A 76 -5.34 20.59 -18.27
N TYR A 77 -5.29 20.64 -16.94
CA TYR A 77 -6.45 21.01 -16.11
C TYR A 77 -6.25 22.33 -15.38
N VAL A 78 -5.02 22.69 -15.01
CA VAL A 78 -4.71 24.02 -14.45
C VAL A 78 -4.40 25.02 -15.57
N GLY A 79 -3.78 24.56 -16.65
CA GLY A 79 -3.35 25.41 -17.77
C GLY A 79 -2.05 26.18 -17.49
N GLU A 80 -1.30 25.76 -16.47
CA GLU A 80 -0.01 26.37 -16.09
C GLU A 80 1.18 25.54 -16.55
N MET A 81 2.37 26.15 -16.54
CA MET A 81 3.61 25.43 -16.75
C MET A 81 3.92 24.59 -15.50
N PRO A 82 4.08 23.27 -15.62
CA PRO A 82 4.35 22.43 -14.47
C PRO A 82 5.72 22.72 -13.85
N ASP A 83 5.76 22.92 -12.53
CA ASP A 83 6.99 22.84 -11.76
C ASP A 83 7.40 21.36 -11.63
N LYS A 84 8.32 20.94 -12.51
CA LYS A 84 8.78 19.55 -12.57
C LYS A 84 9.49 19.11 -11.29
N ALA A 85 10.15 20.02 -10.57
CA ALA A 85 10.87 19.68 -9.36
C ALA A 85 9.89 19.42 -8.22
N LEU A 86 8.91 20.31 -8.05
CA LEU A 86 7.82 20.12 -7.08
C LEU A 86 7.03 18.83 -7.39
N ASN A 87 6.65 18.63 -8.65
CA ASN A 87 5.87 17.44 -9.05
C ASN A 87 6.63 16.14 -8.78
N ARG A 88 7.95 16.13 -8.95
CA ARG A 88 8.79 14.97 -8.62
C ARG A 88 8.90 14.75 -7.11
N GLU A 89 9.02 15.81 -6.32
CA GLU A 89 9.04 15.71 -4.86
C GLU A 89 7.72 15.15 -4.31
N VAL A 90 6.59 15.72 -4.76
CA VAL A 90 5.25 15.25 -4.39
C VAL A 90 5.05 13.80 -4.81
N ALA A 91 5.48 13.42 -6.02
CA ALA A 91 5.43 12.04 -6.49
C ALA A 91 6.21 11.06 -5.60
N ALA A 92 7.41 11.44 -5.15
CA ALA A 92 8.20 10.63 -4.23
C ALA A 92 7.48 10.43 -2.87
N ARG A 93 6.82 11.48 -2.36
CA ARG A 93 6.02 11.39 -1.13
C ARG A 93 4.78 10.50 -1.31
N ILE A 94 4.09 10.59 -2.44
CA ILE A 94 2.96 9.69 -2.78
C ILE A 94 3.42 8.23 -2.82
N PHE A 95 4.55 7.96 -3.47
CA PHE A 95 5.13 6.62 -3.52
C PHE A 95 5.47 6.10 -2.11
N ALA A 96 6.10 6.92 -1.28
CA ALA A 96 6.41 6.56 0.10
C ALA A 96 5.15 6.27 0.95
N LEU A 97 4.07 7.02 0.76
CA LEU A 97 2.77 6.75 1.42
C LEU A 97 2.21 5.38 1.01
N ALA A 98 2.32 5.03 -0.28
CA ALA A 98 1.84 3.75 -0.80
C ALA A 98 2.68 2.57 -0.29
N GLU A 99 4.01 2.69 -0.26
CA GLU A 99 4.89 1.66 0.31
C GLU A 99 4.63 1.49 1.82
N ALA A 100 4.47 2.58 2.57
CA ALA A 100 4.13 2.52 4.00
C ALA A 100 2.75 1.86 4.25
N ALA A 101 1.78 2.09 3.37
CA ALA A 101 0.49 1.39 3.43
C ALA A 101 0.64 -0.11 3.12
N ARG A 102 1.47 -0.47 2.13
CA ARG A 102 1.76 -1.87 1.77
C ARG A 102 2.47 -2.62 2.90
N SER A 103 3.51 -2.03 3.51
CA SER A 103 4.23 -2.64 4.63
C SER A 103 3.35 -2.87 5.84
N ARG A 104 2.45 -1.92 6.16
CA ARG A 104 1.46 -2.09 7.25
C ARG A 104 0.49 -3.23 6.99
N ASN A 105 -0.02 -3.34 5.76
CA ASN A 105 -0.89 -4.46 5.38
C ASN A 105 -0.17 -5.81 5.47
N LEU A 106 1.09 -5.90 5.03
CA LEU A 106 1.90 -7.12 5.15
C LEU A 106 2.15 -7.51 6.62
N ALA A 107 2.45 -6.54 7.48
CA ALA A 107 2.63 -6.78 8.91
C ALA A 107 1.33 -7.28 9.58
N ALA A 108 0.18 -6.71 9.22
CA ALA A 108 -1.12 -7.16 9.71
C ALA A 108 -1.44 -8.60 9.28
N VAL A 109 -1.15 -8.97 8.03
CA VAL A 109 -1.33 -10.34 7.52
C VAL A 109 -0.37 -11.32 8.21
N ALA A 110 0.90 -10.94 8.40
CA ALA A 110 1.86 -11.78 9.12
C ALA A 110 1.47 -12.02 10.59
N HIS A 111 0.84 -11.04 11.25
CA HIS A 111 0.33 -11.20 12.60
C HIS A 111 -0.93 -12.07 12.67
N ALA A 112 -1.84 -11.94 11.70
CA ALA A 112 -3.04 -12.77 11.58
C ALA A 112 -2.76 -14.22 11.13
N GLY A 113 -1.61 -14.45 10.48
CA GLY A 113 -1.20 -15.76 9.96
C GLY A 113 -0.38 -16.63 10.94
N ARG A 114 -0.16 -16.21 12.19
CA ARG A 114 0.43 -17.12 13.19
C ARG A 114 -0.69 -18.07 13.65
N PRO A 115 -0.66 -19.38 13.31
CA PRO A 115 -1.60 -20.30 13.93
C PRO A 115 -1.41 -20.19 15.44
N ALA A 116 -2.51 -20.06 16.17
CA ALA A 116 -2.50 -20.11 17.63
C ALA A 116 -1.69 -21.36 18.02
N SER A 117 -0.49 -21.14 18.57
CA SER A 117 0.33 -22.20 19.11
C SER A 117 -0.55 -22.99 20.06
N ALA A 118 -0.71 -24.29 19.78
CA ALA A 118 -1.37 -25.21 20.67
C ALA A 118 -0.76 -25.03 22.07
N PRO A 119 -1.57 -24.92 23.14
CA PRO A 119 -1.02 -24.92 24.48
C PRO A 119 -0.37 -26.29 24.73
N GLU A 120 0.96 -26.31 24.75
CA GLU A 120 1.75 -27.37 25.35
C GLU A 120 1.50 -27.33 26.86
N ASP A 121 0.49 -28.06 27.35
CA ASP A 121 0.52 -28.65 28.69
C ASP A 121 -0.70 -29.55 28.90
N PHE A 122 -0.52 -30.86 28.72
CA PHE A 122 -1.17 -31.83 29.59
C PHE A 122 -0.21 -33.01 29.75
N GLY A 123 0.59 -32.93 30.82
CA GLY A 123 1.26 -34.09 31.35
C GLY A 123 0.26 -35.20 31.62
N PHE A 124 0.49 -36.37 31.02
CA PHE A 124 -0.14 -37.60 31.46
C PHE A 124 0.90 -38.70 31.58
N ALA A 125 0.82 -39.37 32.72
CA ALA A 125 1.78 -40.30 33.29
C ALA A 125 2.19 -41.45 32.36
N VAL A 126 3.46 -41.80 32.45
CA VAL A 126 4.03 -43.10 32.05
C VAL A 126 3.44 -44.21 32.95
N PRO A 127 3.00 -45.32 32.35
CA PRO A 127 3.54 -46.64 32.70
C PRO A 127 4.04 -47.29 31.39
N GLY A 128 5.23 -47.90 31.33
CA GLY A 128 5.65 -48.98 32.19
C GLY A 128 5.29 -50.31 31.53
N ASP A 129 6.30 -50.93 30.92
CA ASP A 129 6.41 -52.35 30.56
C ASP A 129 5.95 -52.84 29.17
N GLY A 130 6.86 -53.51 28.46
CA GLY A 130 6.51 -54.72 27.72
C GLY A 130 6.62 -54.71 26.18
N ALA A 131 7.73 -55.28 25.71
CA ALA A 131 7.82 -56.18 24.55
C ALA A 131 8.10 -55.65 23.12
N ALA A 132 9.32 -55.99 22.69
CA ALA A 132 9.67 -56.65 21.42
C ALA A 132 9.64 -55.85 20.10
N ARG A 133 10.85 -55.44 19.69
CA ARG A 133 11.23 -55.25 18.27
C ARG A 133 11.12 -56.58 17.51
N PRO A 134 10.71 -56.55 16.24
CA PRO A 134 11.27 -57.44 15.24
C PRO A 134 12.14 -56.68 14.23
N ALA A 135 13.21 -57.36 13.82
CA ALA A 135 14.29 -56.91 12.97
C ALA A 135 13.89 -56.78 11.50
N ALA A 136 14.61 -55.92 10.77
CA ALA A 136 14.56 -55.80 9.32
C ALA A 136 15.08 -57.07 8.62
N PRO A 137 14.52 -57.47 7.47
CA PRO A 137 15.15 -58.48 6.63
C PRO A 137 16.19 -57.85 5.69
N ASP A 138 17.45 -58.28 5.83
CA ASP A 138 18.47 -58.26 4.79
C ASP A 138 18.07 -59.28 3.71
N PHE A 139 17.91 -58.83 2.47
CA PHE A 139 17.88 -59.71 1.30
C PHE A 139 19.10 -59.40 0.43
N ALA A 140 20.12 -60.25 0.57
CA ALA A 140 21.11 -60.52 -0.44
C ALA A 140 20.65 -61.77 -1.22
N GLY A 141 20.66 -61.68 -2.55
CA GLY A 141 20.36 -62.76 -3.49
C GLY A 141 20.60 -62.28 -4.90
#